data_AF-A0A512AHQ8-F1
#
_entry.id   AF-A0A512AHQ8-F1
#
_cell.length_a   1.000
_cell.length_b   1.000
_cell.length_c   1.000
_cell.angle_alpha   90.00
_cell.angle_beta   90.00
_cell.angle_gamma   90.00
#
_symmetry.space_group_name_H-M   'P 1'
#
loop_
_entity.id
_entity.type
_entity.pdbx_description
1 polymer ?
#
loop_
_entity_poly.entity_id
_entity_poly.type
_entity_poly.pdbx_seq_one_letter_code
_entity_poly.pdbx_strand_id
1 'polypeptide(L)'
;MTTLYYSRQKLILSGAFLLLGAPVVGMVCLLGDPIDMIFGLGLIVGGPLLSAGRLGRLFGDLKAIEYDEGGIHLHPLGAARHLRWREVSAIEVGTKIRTFYGFFPIGREHTIRFSYSGGLRGQSKINIPFGLLALGKAAVIAKLTDMEKRRGGDGFVIGASRVSKKALTNALAAPESDLPPASGFDADAIMARYMATRETEPPPPALPELPPRMPPRVAGFGRKRA
;
A
#
# COMPACT_ATOMS: atom_id res chain seq x y z
N MET A 1 -4.23 4.35 27.73
CA MET A 1 -5.15 4.35 26.56
C MET A 1 -4.71 5.33 25.49
N THR A 2 -4.48 4.86 24.26
CA THR A 2 -4.11 5.70 23.10
C THR A 2 -5.19 5.60 22.01
N THR A 3 -5.57 6.73 21.41
CA THR A 3 -6.64 6.81 20.41
C THR A 3 -6.18 7.45 19.11
N LEU A 4 -6.55 6.85 17.98
CA LEU A 4 -6.34 7.38 16.63
C LEU A 4 -7.69 7.87 16.09
N TYR A 5 -7.71 9.09 15.55
CA TYR A 5 -8.91 9.72 15.03
C TYR A 5 -8.89 9.78 13.50
N TYR A 6 -10.08 9.69 12.91
CA TYR A 6 -10.30 10.05 11.52
C TYR A 6 -10.21 11.58 11.34
N SER A 7 -9.72 12.00 10.18
CA SER A 7 -9.74 13.40 9.78
C SER A 7 -11.14 13.81 9.34
N ARG A 8 -11.70 14.80 10.02
CA ARG A 8 -13.02 15.36 9.68
C ARG A 8 -13.06 15.88 8.24
N GLN A 9 -12.03 16.62 7.83
CA GLN A 9 -11.92 17.19 6.48
C GLN A 9 -11.89 16.10 5.40
N LYS A 10 -11.08 15.05 5.60
CA LYS A 10 -10.98 13.95 4.61
C LYS A 10 -12.25 13.08 4.56
N LEU A 11 -12.94 12.93 5.70
CA LEU A 11 -14.26 12.30 5.75
C LEU A 11 -15.32 13.12 5.01
N ILE A 12 -15.38 14.44 5.24
CA ILE A 12 -16.29 15.35 4.53
C ILE A 12 -16.02 15.30 3.03
N LEU A 13 -14.76 15.52 2.61
CA LEU A 13 -14.40 15.58 1.20
C LEU A 13 -14.73 14.27 0.49
N SER A 14 -14.34 13.14 1.08
CA SER A 14 -14.57 11.84 0.47
C SER A 14 -16.03 11.38 0.56
N GLY A 15 -16.77 11.77 1.60
CA GLY A 15 -18.20 11.55 1.73
C GLY A 15 -19.01 12.39 0.74
N ALA A 16 -18.72 13.68 0.63
CA ALA A 16 -19.36 14.58 -0.32
C ALA A 16 -19.08 14.18 -1.77
N PHE A 17 -17.85 13.77 -2.08
CA PHE A 17 -17.52 13.22 -3.40
C PHE A 17 -18.35 11.97 -3.71
N LEU A 18 -18.50 11.05 -2.75
CA LEU A 18 -19.33 9.86 -2.95
C LEU A 18 -20.83 10.18 -3.04
N LEU A 19 -21.31 11.22 -2.35
CA LEU A 19 -22.71 11.63 -2.37
C LEU A 19 -23.09 12.33 -3.68
N LEU A 20 -22.23 13.24 -4.16
CA LEU A 20 -22.55 14.13 -5.28
C LEU A 20 -21.70 13.84 -6.52
N GLY A 21 -20.38 13.69 -6.35
CA GLY A 21 -19.46 13.46 -7.47
C GLY A 21 -19.65 12.09 -8.13
N ALA A 22 -19.77 11.03 -7.34
CA ALA A 22 -19.92 9.68 -7.87
C ALA A 22 -21.20 9.49 -8.71
N PRO A 23 -22.39 9.99 -8.31
CA PRO A 23 -23.56 9.97 -9.17
C PRO A 23 -23.42 10.78 -10.46
N VAL A 24 -22.75 11.94 -10.43
CA VAL A 24 -22.50 12.74 -11.64
C VAL A 24 -21.61 11.97 -12.62
N VAL A 25 -20.51 11.39 -12.13
CA VAL A 25 -19.66 10.51 -12.96
C VAL A 25 -20.45 9.29 -13.43
N GLY A 26 -21.28 8.72 -12.57
CA GLY A 26 -22.14 7.58 -12.92
C GLY A 26 -23.13 7.90 -14.03
N MET A 27 -23.75 9.10 -14.03
CA MET A 27 -24.62 9.55 -15.12
C MET A 27 -23.86 9.68 -16.44
N VAL A 28 -22.61 10.18 -16.42
CA VAL A 28 -21.78 10.23 -17.63
C VAL A 28 -21.49 8.82 -18.16
N CYS A 29 -21.22 7.86 -17.27
CA CYS A 29 -21.00 6.47 -17.66
C CYS A 29 -22.26 5.78 -18.24
N LEU A 30 -23.47 6.25 -17.92
CA LEU A 30 -24.70 5.74 -18.53
C LEU A 30 -24.80 6.04 -20.05
N LEU A 31 -24.03 7.01 -20.55
CA LEU A 31 -23.97 7.36 -21.98
C LEU A 31 -22.98 6.49 -22.77
N GLY A 32 -22.22 5.62 -22.10
CA GLY A 32 -21.19 4.77 -22.71
C GLY A 32 -21.69 3.39 -23.12
N ASP A 33 -20.76 2.46 -23.24
CA ASP A 33 -21.04 1.07 -23.58
C ASP A 33 -21.82 0.34 -22.45
N PRO A 34 -22.43 -0.83 -22.70
CA PRO A 34 -23.21 -1.56 -21.69
C PRO A 34 -22.44 -1.85 -20.39
N ILE A 35 -21.13 -2.04 -20.48
CA ILE A 35 -20.25 -2.23 -19.32
C ILE A 35 -20.18 -0.94 -18.50
N ASP A 36 -19.97 0.20 -19.17
CA ASP A 36 -19.93 1.51 -18.52
C ASP A 36 -21.27 1.85 -17.88
N MET A 37 -22.38 1.45 -18.51
CA MET A 37 -23.72 1.63 -17.95
C MET A 37 -23.91 0.88 -16.64
N ILE A 38 -23.41 -0.37 -16.53
CA ILE A 38 -23.44 -1.14 -15.27
C ILE A 38 -22.59 -0.47 -14.19
N PHE A 39 -21.39 -0.01 -14.55
CA PHE A 39 -20.55 0.77 -13.62
C PHE A 39 -21.21 2.08 -13.19
N GLY A 40 -21.86 2.77 -14.12
CA GLY A 40 -22.58 4.02 -13.89
C GLY A 40 -23.73 3.86 -12.93
N LEU A 41 -24.55 2.82 -13.13
CA LEU A 41 -25.64 2.47 -12.20
C LEU A 41 -25.09 2.14 -10.80
N GLY A 42 -23.99 1.40 -10.75
CA GLY A 42 -23.28 1.08 -9.51
C GLY A 42 -22.76 2.32 -8.78
N LEU A 43 -22.31 3.34 -9.51
CA LEU A 43 -21.86 4.62 -8.92
C LEU A 43 -23.03 5.48 -8.44
N ILE A 44 -24.14 5.52 -9.18
CA ILE A 44 -25.34 6.29 -8.81
C ILE A 44 -25.97 5.76 -7.52
N VAL A 45 -26.06 4.44 -7.37
CA VAL A 45 -26.66 3.81 -6.17
C VAL A 45 -25.60 3.62 -5.08
N GLY A 46 -24.44 3.09 -5.44
CA GLY A 46 -23.38 2.75 -4.49
C GLY A 46 -22.66 3.96 -3.91
N GLY A 47 -22.52 5.05 -4.66
CA GLY A 47 -21.90 6.29 -4.18
C GLY A 47 -22.60 6.83 -2.93
N PRO A 48 -23.90 7.18 -3.01
CA PRO A 48 -24.66 7.67 -1.86
C PRO A 48 -24.69 6.68 -0.69
N LEU A 49 -24.83 5.38 -0.97
CA LEU A 49 -24.85 4.35 0.07
C LEU A 49 -23.53 4.29 0.85
N LEU A 50 -22.39 4.36 0.15
CA LEU A 50 -21.06 4.39 0.75
C LEU A 50 -20.76 5.73 1.44
N SER A 51 -21.39 6.82 0.98
CA SER A 51 -21.29 8.13 1.62
C SER A 51 -21.95 8.16 2.99
N ALA A 52 -23.09 7.50 3.17
CA ALA A 52 -23.82 7.47 4.43
C ALA A 52 -22.94 6.98 5.61
N GLY A 53 -22.12 5.95 5.42
CA GLY A 53 -21.20 5.46 6.45
C GLY A 53 -20.08 6.46 6.80
N ARG A 54 -19.63 7.26 5.82
CA ARG A 54 -18.57 8.27 6.03
C ARG A 54 -19.10 9.57 6.61
N LEU A 55 -20.25 10.03 6.13
CA LEU A 55 -20.91 11.24 6.65
C LEU A 55 -21.55 10.98 8.01
N GLY A 56 -22.12 9.80 8.25
CA GLY A 56 -22.66 9.40 9.56
C GLY A 56 -21.61 9.47 10.67
N ARG A 57 -20.35 9.15 10.34
CA ARG A 57 -19.21 9.31 11.26
C ARG A 57 -18.89 10.75 11.65
N LEU A 58 -19.29 11.74 10.86
CA LEU A 58 -19.08 13.15 11.18
C LEU A 58 -19.99 13.64 12.32
N PHE A 59 -21.16 12.99 12.46
CA PHE A 59 -22.15 13.25 13.49
C PHE A 59 -21.96 12.38 14.73
N GLY A 60 -21.11 11.34 14.64
CA GLY A 60 -20.75 10.45 15.75
C GLY A 60 -19.32 10.63 16.22
N ASP A 61 -18.76 9.57 16.83
CA ASP A 61 -17.39 9.55 17.30
C ASP A 61 -16.40 9.36 16.13
N LEU A 62 -15.44 10.27 16.00
CA LEU A 62 -14.41 10.27 14.96
C LEU A 62 -13.28 9.27 15.24
N LYS A 63 -13.34 8.55 16.35
CA LYS A 63 -12.33 7.54 16.68
C LYS A 63 -12.30 6.42 15.65
N ALA A 64 -11.09 6.12 15.19
CA ALA A 64 -10.81 5.04 14.26
C ALA A 64 -10.32 3.79 14.99
N ILE A 65 -9.39 3.98 15.92
CA ILE A 65 -8.75 2.91 16.67
C ILE A 65 -8.50 3.43 18.09
N GLU A 66 -8.99 2.74 19.10
CA GLU A 66 -8.55 2.93 20.48
C GLU A 66 -7.80 1.67 20.91
N TYR A 67 -6.69 1.82 21.62
CA TYR A 67 -5.98 0.66 22.16
C TYR A 67 -5.41 0.95 23.53
N ASP A 68 -5.40 -0.11 24.35
CA ASP A 68 -4.91 -0.07 25.72
C ASP A 68 -4.17 -1.35 26.06
N GLU A 69 -3.86 -1.59 27.34
CA GLU A 69 -3.16 -2.80 27.78
C GLU A 69 -4.02 -4.06 27.61
N GLY A 70 -5.35 -3.96 27.74
CA GLY A 70 -6.26 -5.10 27.62
C GLY A 70 -6.59 -5.52 26.18
N GLY A 71 -6.53 -4.60 25.21
CA GLY A 71 -6.93 -4.89 23.83
C GLY A 71 -7.04 -3.66 22.94
N ILE A 72 -7.69 -3.84 21.79
CA ILE A 72 -7.92 -2.84 20.76
C ILE A 72 -9.41 -2.73 20.44
N HIS A 73 -9.94 -1.51 20.48
CA HIS A 73 -11.26 -1.17 19.98
C HIS A 73 -11.11 -0.59 18.57
N LEU A 74 -11.58 -1.34 17.59
CA LEU A 74 -11.61 -0.92 16.19
C LEU A 74 -12.97 -0.33 15.88
N HIS A 75 -12.96 0.90 15.38
CA HIS A 75 -14.14 1.59 14.91
C HIS A 75 -13.99 1.78 13.40
N PRO A 76 -14.20 0.74 12.57
CA PRO A 76 -14.24 0.90 11.11
C PRO A 76 -15.52 1.60 10.67
N LEU A 77 -15.58 2.10 9.42
CA LEU A 77 -16.74 2.83 8.85
C LEU A 77 -18.10 2.07 8.86
N GLY A 78 -18.17 0.87 9.44
CA GLY A 78 -19.39 0.15 9.77
C GLY A 78 -19.44 -0.19 11.27
N ALA A 79 -19.46 -1.48 11.60
CA ALA A 79 -19.61 -1.94 12.98
C ALA A 79 -18.31 -1.81 13.79
N ALA A 80 -18.41 -1.17 14.97
CA ALA A 80 -17.34 -1.16 15.95
C ALA A 80 -17.13 -2.57 16.53
N ARG A 81 -15.87 -2.92 16.82
CA ARG A 81 -15.50 -4.17 17.48
C ARG A 81 -14.40 -3.96 18.50
N HIS A 82 -14.57 -4.58 19.65
CA HIS A 82 -13.50 -4.76 20.62
C HIS A 82 -12.83 -6.11 20.39
N LEU A 83 -11.50 -6.13 20.35
CA LEU A 83 -10.69 -7.33 20.20
C LEU A 83 -9.64 -7.34 21.31
N ARG A 84 -9.49 -8.46 22.00
CA ARG A 84 -8.37 -8.65 22.93
C ARG A 84 -7.09 -8.85 22.12
N TRP A 85 -5.93 -8.47 22.65
CA TRP A 85 -4.66 -8.65 21.94
C TRP A 85 -4.40 -10.10 21.51
N ARG A 86 -4.85 -11.06 22.31
CA ARG A 86 -4.77 -12.51 22.01
C ARG A 86 -5.59 -12.94 20.79
N GLU A 87 -6.64 -12.20 20.46
CA GLU A 87 -7.51 -12.47 19.31
C GLU A 87 -6.94 -11.87 18.01
N VAL A 88 -6.02 -10.91 18.12
CA VAL A 88 -5.39 -10.24 16.97
C VAL A 88 -4.25 -11.10 16.44
N SER A 89 -4.48 -11.75 15.30
CA SER A 89 -3.51 -12.64 14.67
C SER A 89 -2.45 -11.90 13.84
N ALA A 90 -2.80 -10.76 13.23
CA ALA A 90 -1.84 -9.93 12.48
C ALA A 90 -2.30 -8.47 12.38
N ILE A 91 -1.32 -7.56 12.33
CA ILE A 91 -1.51 -6.13 12.04
C ILE A 91 -0.63 -5.80 10.83
N GLU A 92 -1.24 -5.50 9.68
CA GLU A 92 -0.52 -5.33 8.42
C GLU A 92 -0.86 -3.98 7.77
N VAL A 93 0.09 -3.44 6.99
CA VAL A 93 -0.16 -2.34 6.07
C VAL A 93 -0.31 -2.93 4.67
N GLY A 94 -1.56 -3.05 4.22
CA GLY A 94 -1.87 -3.39 2.83
C GLY A 94 -1.72 -2.16 1.94
N THR A 95 -1.13 -2.33 0.75
CA THR A 95 -1.12 -1.29 -0.28
C THR A 95 -1.94 -1.80 -1.47
N LYS A 96 -3.04 -1.13 -1.78
CA LYS A 96 -3.85 -1.39 -2.96
C LYS A 96 -3.43 -0.41 -4.05
N ILE A 97 -2.92 -0.93 -5.15
CA ILE A 97 -2.67 -0.13 -6.36
C ILE A 97 -4.03 0.05 -7.05
N ARG A 98 -4.45 1.30 -7.24
CA ARG A 98 -5.60 1.65 -8.07
C ARG A 98 -5.12 1.76 -9.50
N THR A 99 -5.69 0.94 -10.38
CA THR A 99 -5.35 0.90 -11.81
C THR A 99 -6.51 1.42 -12.66
N PHE A 100 -6.22 2.30 -13.63
CA PHE A 100 -7.13 2.69 -14.70
C PHE A 100 -7.13 1.59 -15.75
N TYR A 101 -8.32 1.14 -16.16
CA TYR A 101 -8.49 0.05 -17.13
C TYR A 101 -7.64 -1.20 -16.81
N GLY A 102 -7.36 -1.47 -15.54
CA GLY A 102 -6.57 -2.64 -15.12
C GLY A 102 -5.05 -2.53 -15.32
N PHE A 103 -4.54 -1.56 -16.08
CA PHE A 103 -3.12 -1.52 -16.48
C PHE A 103 -2.35 -0.29 -15.97
N PHE A 104 -2.95 0.91 -15.93
CA PHE A 104 -2.22 2.12 -15.57
C PHE A 104 -2.39 2.47 -14.08
N PRO A 105 -1.33 2.42 -13.25
CA PRO A 105 -1.46 2.75 -11.83
C PRO A 105 -1.73 4.26 -11.67
N ILE A 106 -2.95 4.61 -11.28
CA ILE A 106 -3.36 6.00 -11.02
C ILE A 106 -2.98 6.42 -9.61
N GLY A 107 -2.91 5.47 -8.67
CA GLY A 107 -2.63 5.79 -7.29
C GLY A 107 -2.38 4.57 -6.42
N ARG A 108 -1.83 4.83 -5.23
CA ARG A 108 -1.61 3.82 -4.20
C ARG A 108 -2.44 4.20 -2.97
N GLU A 109 -3.29 3.28 -2.55
CA GLU A 109 -4.08 3.44 -1.34
C GLU A 109 -3.54 2.50 -0.26
N HIS A 110 -3.08 3.06 0.84
CA HIS A 110 -2.62 2.27 1.98
C HIS A 110 -3.80 2.01 2.92
N THR A 111 -3.92 0.77 3.41
CA THR A 111 -4.96 0.33 4.34
C THR A 111 -4.32 -0.45 5.48
N ILE A 112 -4.65 -0.11 6.72
CA ILE A 112 -4.32 -0.93 7.89
C ILE A 112 -5.26 -2.12 7.90
N ARG A 113 -4.72 -3.32 7.94
CA ARG A 113 -5.46 -4.57 8.02
C ARG A 113 -5.21 -5.22 9.37
N PHE A 114 -6.28 -5.41 10.13
CA PHE A 114 -6.28 -6.19 11.36
C PHE A 114 -6.90 -7.56 11.06
N SER A 115 -6.10 -8.61 11.15
CA SER A 115 -6.57 -9.99 11.10
C SER A 115 -6.83 -10.48 12.52
N TYR A 116 -7.98 -11.11 12.74
CA TYR A 116 -8.35 -11.65 14.06
C TYR A 116 -9.05 -13.00 13.94
N SER A 117 -8.94 -13.81 14.99
CA SER A 117 -9.68 -15.06 15.15
C SER A 117 -11.09 -14.74 15.69
N GLY A 118 -12.15 -15.17 15.00
CA GLY A 118 -13.52 -14.93 15.46
C GLY A 118 -14.56 -14.48 14.42
N GLY A 119 -14.51 -15.03 13.19
CA GLY A 119 -15.59 -14.88 12.22
C GLY A 119 -16.04 -16.21 11.64
N LEU A 120 -17.06 -16.18 10.77
CA LEU A 120 -17.70 -17.37 10.18
C LEU A 120 -16.74 -18.39 9.53
N ARG A 121 -15.53 -17.98 9.15
CA ARG A 121 -14.47 -18.83 8.56
C ARG A 121 -13.19 -18.91 9.40
N GLY A 122 -13.27 -18.68 10.70
CA GLY A 122 -12.14 -18.80 11.63
C GLY A 122 -11.17 -17.60 11.64
N GLN A 123 -10.97 -16.92 10.50
CA GLN A 123 -10.24 -15.65 10.43
C GLN A 123 -11.07 -14.55 9.76
N SER A 124 -11.08 -13.36 10.36
CA SER A 124 -11.74 -12.17 9.82
C SER A 124 -10.79 -10.98 9.76
N LYS A 125 -11.10 -10.04 8.87
CA LYS A 125 -10.24 -8.91 8.54
C LYS A 125 -11.02 -7.61 8.64
N ILE A 126 -10.50 -6.67 9.41
CA ILE A 126 -10.97 -5.28 9.45
C ILE A 126 -9.94 -4.41 8.73
N ASN A 127 -10.40 -3.64 7.75
CA ASN A 127 -9.56 -2.73 6.99
C ASN A 127 -9.90 -1.29 7.34
N ILE A 128 -8.89 -0.49 7.70
CA ILE A 128 -9.01 0.94 7.98
C ILE A 128 -8.15 1.71 6.97
N PRO A 129 -8.73 2.61 6.15
CA PRO A 129 -7.95 3.36 5.15
C PRO A 129 -7.02 4.36 5.82
N PHE A 130 -5.72 4.33 5.51
CA PHE A 130 -4.76 5.33 6.00
C PHE A 130 -5.16 6.74 5.60
N GLY A 131 -5.66 6.89 4.37
CA GLY A 131 -6.04 8.19 3.80
C GLY A 131 -7.13 8.91 4.60
N LEU A 132 -7.89 8.22 5.45
CA LEU A 132 -8.92 8.84 6.28
C LEU A 132 -8.45 9.24 7.68
N LEU A 133 -7.26 8.81 8.11
CA LEU A 133 -6.73 9.15 9.43
C LEU A 133 -6.25 10.61 9.46
N ALA A 134 -6.36 11.22 10.65
CA ALA A 134 -5.87 12.58 10.91
C ALA A 134 -4.34 12.66 10.97
N LEU A 135 -3.68 11.54 11.28
CA LEU A 135 -2.23 11.46 11.45
C LEU A 135 -1.50 11.22 10.12
N GLY A 136 -0.29 11.77 10.01
CA GLY A 136 0.61 11.50 8.89
C GLY A 136 1.14 10.07 8.88
N LYS A 137 1.62 9.61 7.71
CA LYS A 137 2.07 8.22 7.49
C LYS A 137 3.07 7.73 8.55
N ALA A 138 4.09 8.55 8.85
CA ALA A 138 5.14 8.20 9.82
C ALA A 138 4.57 8.00 11.24
N ALA A 139 3.66 8.85 11.67
CA ALA A 139 3.02 8.76 12.98
C ALA A 139 2.11 7.52 13.09
N VAL A 140 1.35 7.21 12.03
CA VAL A 140 0.53 5.99 11.98
C VAL A 140 1.41 4.75 12.04
N ILE A 141 2.52 4.72 11.29
CA ILE A 141 3.47 3.61 11.32
C ILE A 141 4.08 3.43 12.72
N ALA A 142 4.50 4.51 13.38
CA ALA A 142 5.01 4.47 14.74
C ALA A 142 3.98 3.92 15.75
N LYS A 143 2.70 4.23 15.55
CA LYS A 143 1.61 3.71 16.38
C LYS A 143 1.31 2.24 16.07
N LEU A 144 1.44 1.80 14.82
CA LEU A 144 1.31 0.40 14.46
C LEU A 144 2.42 -0.46 15.05
N THR A 145 3.67 0.02 15.04
CA THR A 145 4.78 -0.68 15.70
C THR A 145 4.61 -0.72 17.22
N ASP A 146 4.04 0.31 17.84
CA ASP A 146 3.65 0.28 19.27
C ASP A 146 2.56 -0.77 19.55
N MET A 147 1.52 -0.85 18.72
CA MET A 147 0.49 -1.89 18.84
C MET A 147 1.05 -3.30 18.65
N GLU A 148 1.99 -3.50 17.71
CA GLU A 148 2.64 -4.79 17.52
C GLU A 148 3.47 -5.21 18.74
N LYS A 149 4.19 -4.27 19.37
CA LYS A 149 4.92 -4.53 20.63
C LYS A 149 3.97 -4.99 21.73
N ARG A 150 2.83 -4.30 21.90
CA ARG A 150 1.81 -4.67 22.89
C ARG A 150 1.16 -6.02 22.61
N ARG A 151 1.02 -6.39 21.34
CA ARG A 151 0.50 -7.71 20.93
C ARG A 151 1.49 -8.85 21.21
N GLY A 152 2.79 -8.61 21.00
CA GLY A 152 3.84 -9.62 21.16
C GLY A 152 4.33 -9.84 22.59
N GLY A 153 4.14 -8.87 23.49
CA GLY A 153 4.90 -8.81 24.74
C GLY A 153 6.41 -8.66 24.46
N ASP A 154 7.25 -8.57 25.50
CA ASP A 154 8.72 -8.51 25.35
C ASP A 154 9.34 -9.76 24.66
N GLY A 155 8.51 -10.74 24.26
CA GLY A 155 8.88 -11.89 23.46
C GLY A 155 8.55 -11.70 21.98
N PHE A 156 9.59 -11.48 21.18
CA PHE A 156 9.56 -11.56 19.73
C PHE A 156 9.03 -12.94 19.28
N VAL A 157 7.76 -13.02 18.86
CA VAL A 157 7.19 -14.23 18.23
C VAL A 157 7.70 -14.31 16.79
N ILE A 158 8.81 -15.06 16.62
CA ILE A 158 9.32 -15.52 15.34
C ILE A 158 8.32 -16.53 14.76
N GLY A 159 7.37 -16.05 13.97
CA GLY A 159 6.43 -16.93 13.29
C GLY A 159 5.26 -16.17 12.69
N ALA A 160 5.27 -16.00 11.37
CA ALA A 160 4.13 -15.56 10.55
C ALA A 160 3.65 -14.09 10.60
N SER A 161 4.20 -13.19 11.43
CA SER A 161 3.82 -11.76 11.40
C SER A 161 5.03 -10.87 11.14
N ARG A 162 5.46 -10.82 9.88
CA ARG A 162 6.30 -9.70 9.45
C ARG A 162 5.34 -8.62 8.97
N VAL A 163 5.18 -7.53 9.74
CA VAL A 163 5.18 -6.22 9.09
C VAL A 163 6.43 -6.23 8.23
N SER A 164 6.27 -6.54 6.94
CA SER A 164 7.43 -6.77 6.11
C SER A 164 8.16 -5.45 6.12
N LYS A 165 9.40 -5.47 6.61
CA LYS A 165 10.28 -4.28 6.66
C LYS A 165 10.26 -3.58 5.29
N LYS A 166 10.10 -4.38 4.22
CA LYS A 166 9.88 -3.99 2.82
C LYS A 166 8.58 -3.21 2.56
N ALA A 167 7.43 -3.61 3.12
CA ALA A 167 6.18 -2.85 3.02
C ALA A 167 6.25 -1.53 3.82
N LEU A 168 6.96 -1.55 4.96
CA LEU A 168 7.15 -0.37 5.80
C LEU A 168 8.11 0.63 5.15
N THR A 169 9.22 0.17 4.56
CA THR A 169 10.12 1.00 3.75
C THR A 169 9.44 1.52 2.49
N ASN A 170 8.59 0.72 1.83
CA ASN A 170 7.85 1.18 0.65
C ASN A 170 6.75 2.19 1.00
N ALA A 171 6.15 2.11 2.18
CA ALA A 171 5.19 3.09 2.68
C ALA A 171 5.89 4.40 3.13
N LEU A 172 7.10 4.29 3.70
CA LEU A 172 7.91 5.43 4.11
C LEU A 172 8.57 6.16 2.92
N ALA A 173 8.96 5.41 1.89
CA ALA A 173 9.55 5.93 0.65
C ALA A 173 8.50 6.35 -0.39
N ALA A 174 7.20 6.24 -0.09
CA ALA A 174 6.15 6.66 -1.00
C ALA A 174 5.93 8.18 -0.90
N PRO A 175 6.28 8.97 -1.94
CA PRO A 175 6.09 10.42 -1.92
C PRO A 175 4.62 10.78 -1.67
N GLU A 176 4.43 11.89 -0.97
CA GLU A 176 3.15 12.55 -0.75
C GLU A 176 2.90 13.44 -1.99
N SER A 177 1.76 13.29 -2.66
CA SER A 177 1.27 14.07 -3.84
C SER A 177 1.62 13.61 -5.28
N ASP A 178 0.56 13.27 -6.02
CA ASP A 178 0.06 13.80 -7.31
C ASP A 178 0.97 14.16 -8.48
N LEU A 179 2.16 13.57 -8.60
CA LEU A 179 2.84 13.51 -9.90
C LEU A 179 3.31 12.08 -10.17
N PRO A 180 3.18 11.55 -11.40
CA PRO A 180 3.84 10.31 -11.76
C PRO A 180 5.32 10.46 -11.44
N PRO A 181 5.99 9.43 -10.88
CA PRO A 181 7.42 9.52 -10.67
C PRO A 181 8.06 9.83 -12.02
N ALA A 182 8.66 11.02 -12.15
CA ALA A 182 9.60 11.27 -13.22
C ALA A 182 10.55 10.08 -13.23
N SER A 183 10.68 9.41 -14.38
CA SER A 183 11.55 8.25 -14.51
C SER A 183 12.89 8.62 -13.88
N GLY A 184 13.26 7.97 -12.77
CA GLY A 184 14.50 8.26 -12.03
C GLY A 184 15.76 7.85 -12.79
N PHE A 185 15.66 7.74 -14.11
CA PHE A 185 16.75 7.52 -15.03
C PHE A 185 17.13 8.86 -15.63
N ASP A 186 18.11 9.49 -15.02
CA ASP A 186 18.76 10.69 -15.53
C ASP A 186 20.00 10.26 -16.31
N ALA A 187 19.87 10.24 -17.64
CA ALA A 187 20.94 9.81 -18.55
C ALA A 187 22.17 10.72 -18.43
N ASP A 188 21.96 12.00 -18.13
CA ASP A 188 23.03 12.99 -18.00
C ASP A 188 23.79 12.77 -16.70
N ALA A 189 23.11 12.41 -15.60
CA ALA A 189 23.75 12.03 -14.35
C ALA A 189 24.61 10.76 -14.47
N ILE A 190 24.20 9.79 -15.30
CA ILE A 190 24.99 8.58 -15.57
C ILE A 190 26.21 8.92 -16.44
N MET A 191 26.02 9.74 -17.48
CA MET A 191 27.12 10.19 -18.34
C MET A 191 28.16 11.00 -17.55
N ALA A 192 27.72 11.88 -16.66
CA ALA A 192 28.60 12.66 -15.80
C ALA A 192 29.41 11.77 -14.85
N ARG A 193 28.80 10.73 -14.27
CA ARG A 193 29.51 9.73 -13.47
C ARG A 193 30.52 8.94 -14.29
N TYR A 194 30.17 8.57 -15.53
CA TYR A 194 31.07 7.86 -16.43
C TYR A 194 32.28 8.71 -16.83
N MET A 195 32.07 9.98 -17.17
CA MET A 195 33.17 10.92 -17.48
C MET A 195 34.07 11.15 -16.27
N ALA A 196 33.49 11.37 -15.09
CA ALA A 196 34.25 11.53 -13.84
C ALA A 196 35.07 10.27 -13.50
N THR A 197 34.52 9.07 -13.73
CA THR A 197 35.24 7.81 -13.48
C THR A 197 36.39 7.65 -14.48
N ARG A 198 36.19 8.04 -15.74
CA ARG A 198 37.20 7.93 -16.80
C ARG A 198 38.37 8.91 -16.64
N GLU A 199 38.13 10.09 -16.09
CA GLU A 199 39.19 11.08 -15.80
C GLU A 199 40.03 10.72 -14.57
N THR A 200 39.48 9.90 -13.67
CA THR A 200 40.17 9.50 -12.42
C THR A 200 40.90 8.16 -12.54
N GLU A 201 40.70 7.43 -13.64
CA GLU A 201 41.34 6.13 -13.86
C GLU A 201 42.74 6.34 -14.48
N PRO A 202 43.85 6.11 -13.74
CA PRO A 202 45.18 6.16 -14.33
C PRO A 202 45.32 5.08 -15.40
N PRO A 203 46.14 5.30 -16.46
CA PRO A 203 46.30 4.31 -17.52
C PRO A 203 46.73 2.96 -16.93
N PRO A 204 46.16 1.83 -17.41
CA PRO A 204 46.48 0.53 -16.87
C PRO A 204 47.99 0.26 -17.00
N PRO A 205 48.64 -0.32 -15.98
CA PRO A 205 50.04 -0.73 -16.10
C PRO A 205 50.16 -1.75 -17.24
N ALA A 206 51.16 -1.57 -18.10
CA ALA A 206 51.48 -2.49 -19.17
C ALA A 206 51.64 -3.91 -18.60
N LEU A 207 50.70 -4.80 -18.92
CA LEU A 207 50.79 -6.22 -18.59
C LEU A 207 51.86 -6.85 -19.51
N PRO A 208 52.75 -7.71 -19.00
CA PRO A 208 53.65 -8.48 -19.85
C PRO A 208 52.83 -9.41 -20.76
N GLU A 209 53.22 -9.47 -22.03
CA GLU A 209 52.56 -10.25 -23.08
C GLU A 209 52.42 -11.73 -22.68
N LEU A 210 51.18 -12.15 -22.38
CA LEU A 210 50.82 -13.55 -22.27
C LEU A 210 50.43 -14.08 -23.66
N PRO A 211 50.97 -15.23 -24.11
CA PRO A 211 50.69 -15.76 -25.44
C PRO A 211 49.20 -16.11 -25.62
N PRO A 212 48.68 -16.04 -26.85
CA PRO A 212 47.25 -16.17 -27.14
C PRO A 212 46.71 -17.53 -26.68
N ARG A 213 45.82 -17.51 -25.68
CA ARG A 213 45.04 -18.68 -25.29
C ARG A 213 43.95 -18.93 -26.33
N MET A 214 44.10 -19.99 -27.11
CA MET A 214 43.06 -20.47 -28.03
C MET A 214 41.73 -20.69 -27.29
N PRO A 215 40.58 -20.36 -27.92
CA PRO A 215 39.27 -20.66 -27.35
C PRO A 215 39.06 -22.18 -27.27
N PRO A 216 38.37 -22.68 -26.22
CA PRO A 216 38.08 -24.11 -26.09
C PRO A 216 37.18 -24.57 -27.25
N ARG A 217 37.63 -25.60 -27.97
CA ARG A 217 36.84 -26.30 -29.00
C ARG A 217 35.59 -26.87 -28.34
N VAL A 218 34.42 -26.35 -28.71
CA VAL A 218 33.14 -26.96 -28.35
C VAL A 218 33.02 -28.27 -29.13
N ALA A 219 33.01 -29.39 -28.40
CA ALA A 219 32.73 -30.70 -28.97
C ALA A 219 31.32 -30.69 -29.61
N GLY A 220 31.26 -31.07 -30.88
CA GLY A 220 30.04 -31.04 -31.67
C GLY A 220 28.95 -31.98 -31.13
N PHE A 221 27.72 -31.50 -31.13
CA PHE A 221 26.52 -32.33 -31.07
C PHE A 221 25.59 -31.97 -32.23
N GLY A 222 26.03 -32.34 -33.43
CA GLY A 222 25.19 -32.53 -34.60
C GLY A 222 25.15 -34.02 -34.94
N ARG A 223 24.21 -34.76 -34.36
CA ARG A 223 23.81 -36.08 -34.85
C ARG A 223 22.35 -36.35 -34.48
N LYS A 224 21.43 -35.99 -35.38
CA LYS A 224 20.13 -36.68 -35.45
C LYS A 224 20.42 -38.10 -35.93
N ARG A 225 20.07 -39.09 -35.12
CA ARG A 225 20.12 -40.50 -35.51
C ARG A 225 18.97 -40.78 -36.49
N ALA A 226 19.25 -41.75 -37.36
CA ALA A 226 18.36 -42.40 -38.30
C ALA A 226 17.04 -42.83 -37.67
#